data_AF-A0A511Z2B9-F1
#
_entry.id   AF-A0A511Z2B9-F1
#
_cell.length_a   1.000
_cell.length_b   1.000
_cell.length_c   1.000
_cell.angle_alpha   90.00
_cell.angle_beta   90.00
_cell.angle_gamma   90.00
#
_symmetry.space_group_name_H-M   'P 1'
#
loop_
_entity.id
_entity.type
_entity.pdbx_description
1 polymer ?
#
loop_
_entity_poly.entity_id
_entity_poly.type
_entity_poly.pdbx_seq_one_letter_code
_entity_poly.pdbx_strand_id
1 'polypeptide(L)'
;MLHQDVLMADIDVDQWRNAQALLLRSAKAARRLVVIHEDGDVVKFRHTSGATCVGAVERVNEPRALAQRLYEANRESVDFVVVMERGAVDSYFAALQDSWNIDEDLDVFVQRTYALLDEYPEGVVTYPGPARDILGLQWRTGASLDAVNAAARALVAPGSTVVLGVHDSGSLWASLVLDFDDEWKVTSITTADPSLVDVTGAIGPVLNRVVAWQESRGKKVSLALSMDRTGAEEFLAAPAAEKAGVLGRLVSAGRAARRP
;
A
#
# COMPACT_ATOMS: atom_id res chain seq x y z
N MET A 1 9.17 3.39 8.12
CA MET A 1 10.50 2.77 8.33
C MET A 1 10.31 1.31 8.65
N LEU A 2 10.60 0.44 7.68
CA LEU A 2 10.56 -1.02 7.84
C LEU A 2 11.99 -1.49 8.08
N HIS A 3 12.23 -2.17 9.19
CA HIS A 3 13.53 -2.75 9.48
C HIS A 3 13.94 -3.75 8.38
N GLN A 4 15.25 -3.90 8.12
CA GLN A 4 15.78 -4.89 7.17
C GLN A 4 15.25 -6.31 7.43
N ASP A 5 15.12 -6.68 8.71
CA ASP A 5 14.70 -8.00 9.21
C ASP A 5 13.30 -7.96 9.88
N VAL A 6 12.32 -7.34 9.22
CA VAL A 6 10.96 -7.25 9.79
C VAL A 6 10.32 -8.65 9.92
N LEU A 7 9.90 -9.00 11.15
CA LEU A 7 9.16 -10.24 11.40
C LEU A 7 7.71 -10.07 10.94
N MET A 8 7.27 -10.87 9.97
CA MET A 8 5.87 -10.97 9.58
C MET A 8 5.33 -12.33 10.02
N ALA A 9 4.60 -12.38 11.14
CA ALA A 9 4.15 -13.62 11.77
C ALA A 9 2.71 -13.52 12.29
N ASP A 10 2.07 -14.68 12.46
CA ASP A 10 0.70 -14.82 13.01
C ASP A 10 -0.33 -13.91 12.31
N ILE A 11 -0.23 -13.82 10.98
CA ILE A 11 -1.10 -12.99 10.15
C ILE A 11 -2.38 -13.76 9.82
N ASP A 12 -3.50 -13.25 10.29
CA ASP A 12 -4.83 -13.62 9.82
C ASP A 12 -5.00 -13.10 8.39
N VAL A 13 -5.21 -14.04 7.46
CA VAL A 13 -5.21 -13.77 6.02
C VAL A 13 -6.34 -12.81 5.63
N ASP A 14 -7.50 -12.93 6.26
CA ASP A 14 -8.65 -12.11 5.92
C ASP A 14 -8.47 -10.68 6.43
N GLN A 15 -8.04 -10.49 7.67
CA GLN A 15 -7.74 -9.16 8.21
C GLN A 15 -6.62 -8.46 7.44
N TRP A 16 -5.56 -9.19 7.06
CA TRP A 16 -4.49 -8.64 6.25
C TRP A 16 -4.95 -8.25 4.84
N ARG A 17 -5.69 -9.12 4.15
CA ARG A 17 -6.27 -8.82 2.83
C ARG A 17 -7.17 -7.58 2.91
N ASN A 18 -7.97 -7.47 3.96
CA ASN A 18 -8.87 -6.34 4.18
C ASN A 18 -8.09 -5.04 4.44
N ALA A 19 -7.04 -5.09 5.27
CA ALA A 19 -6.14 -3.95 5.50
C ALA A 19 -5.46 -3.50 4.19
N GLN A 20 -4.97 -4.44 3.38
CA GLN A 20 -4.38 -4.13 2.08
C GLN A 20 -5.40 -3.49 1.13
N ALA A 21 -6.62 -4.01 1.05
CA ALA A 21 -7.68 -3.47 0.20
C ALA A 21 -8.07 -2.03 0.58
N LEU A 22 -8.00 -1.72 1.88
CA LEU A 22 -8.27 -0.40 2.41
C LEU A 22 -7.11 0.57 2.16
N LEU A 23 -5.87 0.14 2.41
CA LEU A 23 -4.70 1.01 2.39
C LEU A 23 -4.05 1.15 1.02
N LEU A 24 -4.24 0.19 0.11
CA LEU A 24 -3.53 0.13 -1.17
C LEU A 24 -4.49 0.17 -2.36
N ARG A 25 -4.01 0.72 -3.48
CA ARG A 25 -4.49 0.42 -4.83
C ARG A 25 -3.46 -0.49 -5.49
N SER A 26 -3.87 -1.72 -5.78
CA SER A 26 -3.00 -2.67 -6.43
C SER A 26 -2.99 -2.44 -7.93
N ALA A 27 -1.83 -2.06 -8.48
CA ALA A 27 -1.63 -2.01 -9.93
C ALA A 27 -1.83 -3.39 -10.58
N LYS A 28 -1.63 -4.50 -9.84
CA LYS A 28 -1.92 -5.88 -10.30
C LYS A 28 -3.42 -6.16 -10.43
N ALA A 29 -4.25 -5.52 -9.61
CA ALA A 29 -5.71 -5.66 -9.67
C ALA A 29 -6.36 -4.73 -10.69
N ALA A 30 -5.62 -3.73 -11.19
CA ALA A 30 -6.12 -2.79 -12.19
C ALA A 30 -6.38 -3.46 -13.55
N ARG A 31 -7.42 -2.98 -14.24
CA ARG A 31 -7.68 -3.28 -15.64
C ARG A 31 -6.64 -2.53 -16.46
N ARG A 32 -5.83 -3.24 -17.23
CA ARG A 32 -4.76 -2.60 -18.00
C ARG A 32 -4.54 -3.28 -19.33
N LEU A 33 -4.22 -2.46 -20.32
CA LEU A 33 -3.70 -2.91 -21.59
C LEU A 33 -2.17 -2.91 -21.52
N VAL A 34 -1.58 -4.07 -21.82
CA VAL A 34 -0.14 -4.29 -21.80
C VAL A 34 0.34 -4.44 -23.23
N VAL A 35 1.28 -3.58 -23.63
CA VAL A 35 2.05 -3.71 -24.86
C VAL A 35 3.51 -3.99 -24.50
N ILE A 36 4.08 -5.05 -25.06
CA ILE A 36 5.52 -5.33 -24.96
C ILE A 36 6.07 -5.38 -26.37
N HIS A 37 7.19 -4.71 -26.60
CA HIS A 37 7.91 -4.74 -27.86
C HIS A 37 9.40 -4.99 -27.65
N GLU A 38 10.06 -5.46 -28.70
CA GLU A 38 11.50 -5.72 -28.78
C GLU A 38 12.00 -5.02 -30.05
N ASP A 39 12.89 -4.03 -29.89
CA ASP A 39 13.36 -3.16 -31.00
C ASP A 39 12.23 -2.53 -31.84
N GLY A 40 11.11 -2.29 -31.18
CA GLY A 40 9.89 -1.71 -31.74
C GLY A 40 8.90 -2.75 -32.26
N ASP A 41 9.28 -4.00 -32.49
CA ASP A 41 8.34 -5.03 -32.94
C ASP A 41 7.52 -5.58 -31.78
N VAL A 42 6.19 -5.55 -31.90
CA VAL A 42 5.27 -5.91 -30.83
C VAL A 42 5.23 -7.43 -30.64
N VAL A 43 5.64 -7.87 -29.45
CA VAL A 43 5.61 -9.28 -29.04
C VAL A 43 4.40 -9.61 -28.15
N LYS A 44 3.77 -8.59 -27.56
CA LYS A 44 2.57 -8.75 -26.75
C LYS A 44 1.66 -7.53 -26.86
N PHE A 45 0.37 -7.77 -27.05
CA PHE A 45 -0.67 -6.77 -26.98
C PHE A 45 -1.91 -7.40 -26.33
N ARG A 46 -2.17 -7.12 -25.04
CA ARG A 46 -3.27 -7.81 -24.33
C ARG A 46 -3.83 -7.03 -23.15
N HIS A 47 -5.16 -7.11 -22.98
CA HIS A 47 -5.83 -6.71 -21.75
C HIS A 47 -5.64 -7.73 -20.62
N THR A 48 -5.46 -7.29 -19.37
CA THR A 48 -5.24 -8.20 -18.22
C THR A 48 -6.38 -9.18 -17.96
N SER A 49 -7.63 -8.79 -18.20
CA SER A 49 -8.79 -9.69 -18.08
C SER A 49 -9.05 -10.54 -19.34
N GLY A 50 -8.28 -10.36 -20.41
CA GLY A 50 -8.53 -11.00 -21.70
C GLY A 50 -9.61 -10.34 -22.56
N ALA A 51 -10.14 -9.18 -22.14
CA ALA A 51 -11.04 -8.38 -22.98
C ALA A 51 -10.36 -7.93 -24.29
N THR A 52 -11.16 -7.74 -25.33
CA THR A 52 -10.70 -7.18 -26.61
C THR A 52 -10.34 -5.72 -26.43
N CYS A 53 -9.18 -5.30 -26.95
CA CYS A 53 -8.76 -3.90 -26.97
C CYS A 53 -8.67 -3.38 -28.40
N VAL A 54 -8.96 -2.09 -28.57
CA VAL A 54 -8.89 -1.36 -29.83
C VAL A 54 -7.49 -0.76 -30.02
N GLY A 55 -7.06 -0.65 -31.28
CA GLY A 55 -5.82 0.04 -31.64
C GLY A 55 -4.58 -0.84 -31.58
N ALA A 56 -4.72 -2.16 -31.80
CA ALA A 56 -3.59 -3.06 -31.93
C ALA A 56 -2.61 -2.56 -33.02
N VAL A 57 -1.32 -2.66 -32.72
CA VAL A 57 -0.23 -2.26 -33.61
C VAL A 57 0.80 -3.38 -33.67
N GLU A 58 1.49 -3.48 -34.80
CA GLU A 58 2.60 -4.43 -34.98
C GLU A 58 3.95 -3.82 -34.59
N ARG A 59 4.04 -2.48 -34.56
CA ARG A 59 5.28 -1.76 -34.26
C ARG A 59 5.06 -0.56 -33.34
N VAL A 60 6.03 -0.29 -32.47
CA VAL A 60 6.10 0.83 -31.54
C VAL A 60 7.31 1.70 -31.90
N ASN A 61 7.06 2.93 -32.35
CA ASN A 61 8.11 3.92 -32.62
C ASN A 61 8.08 5.08 -31.60
N GLU A 62 6.90 5.39 -31.06
CA GLU A 62 6.69 6.47 -30.10
C GLU A 62 5.88 5.93 -28.91
N PRO A 63 6.53 5.28 -27.91
CA PRO A 63 5.85 4.58 -26.83
C PRO A 63 4.86 5.44 -26.05
N ARG A 64 5.21 6.71 -25.77
CA ARG A 64 4.35 7.69 -25.08
C ARG A 64 3.10 8.04 -25.86
N ALA A 65 3.27 8.42 -27.13
CA ALA A 65 2.14 8.75 -27.99
C ALA A 65 1.23 7.53 -28.19
N LEU A 66 1.80 6.33 -28.31
CA LEU A 66 1.03 5.10 -28.38
C LEU A 66 0.24 4.84 -27.10
N ALA A 67 0.86 4.93 -25.92
CA ALA A 67 0.21 4.71 -24.64
C ALA A 67 -1.01 5.65 -24.46
N GLN A 68 -0.85 6.93 -24.80
CA GLN A 68 -1.94 7.91 -24.76
C GLN A 68 -3.08 7.52 -25.71
N ARG A 69 -2.79 7.26 -27.00
CA ARG A 69 -3.81 6.89 -27.99
C ARG A 69 -4.57 5.63 -27.58
N LEU A 70 -3.85 4.62 -27.10
CA LEU A 70 -4.45 3.37 -26.63
C LEU A 70 -5.33 3.59 -25.41
N TYR A 71 -4.92 4.44 -24.47
CA TYR A 71 -5.74 4.76 -23.30
C TYR A 71 -7.02 5.48 -23.72
N GLU A 72 -6.93 6.47 -24.60
CA GLU A 72 -8.09 7.21 -25.11
C GLU A 72 -9.08 6.29 -25.84
N ALA A 73 -8.58 5.38 -26.68
CA ALA A 73 -9.41 4.42 -27.42
C ALA A 73 -10.06 3.35 -26.53
N ASN A 74 -9.50 3.07 -25.35
CA ASN A 74 -9.95 1.99 -24.47
C ASN A 74 -10.42 2.48 -23.10
N ARG A 75 -10.64 3.79 -22.92
CA ARG A 75 -10.81 4.48 -21.63
C ARG A 75 -11.88 3.87 -20.71
N GLU A 76 -12.93 3.28 -21.26
CA GLU A 76 -14.00 2.65 -20.47
C GLU A 76 -13.58 1.28 -19.91
N SER A 77 -12.63 0.62 -20.56
CA SER A 77 -12.20 -0.76 -20.28
C SER A 77 -10.90 -0.86 -19.50
N VAL A 78 -10.04 0.17 -19.53
CA VAL A 78 -8.74 0.20 -18.84
C VAL A 78 -8.66 1.29 -17.79
N ASP A 79 -7.97 1.01 -16.69
CA ASP A 79 -7.57 1.99 -15.69
C ASP A 79 -6.26 2.70 -16.12
N PHE A 80 -5.39 1.99 -16.86
CA PHE A 80 -4.18 2.56 -17.48
C PHE A 80 -3.67 1.69 -18.64
N VAL A 81 -2.76 2.25 -19.44
CA VAL A 81 -1.98 1.52 -20.45
C VAL A 81 -0.53 1.48 -20.02
N VAL A 82 0.14 0.35 -20.26
CA VAL A 82 1.58 0.19 -20.10
C VAL A 82 2.22 -0.31 -21.39
N VAL A 83 3.26 0.39 -21.86
CA VAL A 83 4.07 0.03 -23.02
C VAL A 83 5.50 -0.19 -22.52
N MET A 84 6.04 -1.38 -22.76
CA MET A 84 7.37 -1.78 -22.30
C MET A 84 8.24 -2.22 -23.45
N GLU A 85 9.43 -1.63 -23.54
CA GLU A 85 10.53 -2.14 -24.35
C GLU A 85 11.26 -3.20 -23.52
N ARG A 86 11.48 -4.38 -24.10
CA ARG A 86 12.03 -5.53 -23.38
C ARG A 86 13.45 -5.28 -22.86
N GLY A 87 14.33 -4.73 -23.68
CA GLY A 87 15.71 -4.42 -23.28
C GLY A 87 15.80 -3.40 -22.13
N ALA A 88 14.91 -2.41 -22.12
CA ALA A 88 14.81 -1.43 -21.05
C ALA A 88 14.30 -2.06 -19.75
N VAL A 89 13.31 -2.97 -19.81
CA VAL A 89 12.85 -3.72 -18.65
C VAL A 89 13.97 -4.60 -18.08
N ASP A 90 14.72 -5.29 -18.95
CA ASP A 90 15.85 -6.14 -18.53
C ASP A 90 16.95 -5.29 -17.87
N SER A 91 17.26 -4.13 -18.45
CA SER A 91 18.23 -3.18 -17.89
C SER A 91 17.79 -2.62 -16.53
N TYR A 92 16.50 -2.29 -16.40
CA TYR A 92 15.89 -1.86 -15.13
C TYR A 92 16.03 -2.93 -14.04
N PHE A 93 15.71 -4.19 -14.36
CA PHE A 93 15.84 -5.28 -13.39
C PHE A 93 17.29 -5.58 -13.04
N ALA A 94 18.21 -5.49 -14.00
CA ALA A 94 19.64 -5.62 -13.74
C ALA A 94 20.13 -4.54 -12.77
N ALA A 95 19.84 -3.27 -13.06
CA ALA A 95 20.21 -2.14 -12.18
C ALA A 95 19.58 -2.27 -10.78
N LEU A 96 18.34 -2.73 -10.70
CA LEU A 96 17.68 -3.00 -9.42
C LEU A 96 18.43 -4.07 -8.62
N GLN A 97 18.74 -5.21 -9.25
CA GLN A 97 19.44 -6.33 -8.62
C GLN A 97 20.87 -5.94 -8.19
N ASP A 98 21.59 -5.22 -9.05
CA ASP A 98 22.95 -4.74 -8.77
C ASP A 98 22.97 -3.71 -7.62
N SER A 99 21.87 -2.97 -7.43
CA SER A 99 21.73 -2.01 -6.34
C SER A 99 21.37 -2.62 -4.99
N TRP A 100 21.10 -3.93 -4.91
CA TRP A 100 20.65 -4.58 -3.68
C TRP A 100 21.74 -4.49 -2.59
N ASN A 101 21.36 -4.03 -1.41
CA ASN A 101 22.20 -4.11 -0.21
C ASN A 101 21.45 -4.90 0.87
N ILE A 102 22.05 -5.99 1.38
CA ILE A 102 21.38 -6.84 2.38
C ILE A 102 21.16 -6.11 3.71
N ASP A 103 22.00 -5.14 4.03
CA ASP A 103 21.93 -4.38 5.29
C ASP A 103 21.02 -3.14 5.16
N GLU A 104 20.25 -3.03 4.08
CA GLU A 104 19.35 -1.89 3.87
C GLU A 104 17.95 -2.14 4.43
N ASP A 105 17.36 -1.09 4.98
CA ASP A 105 15.97 -1.12 5.41
C ASP A 105 15.04 -1.41 4.22
N LEU A 106 14.05 -2.29 4.43
CA LEU A 106 13.19 -2.80 3.37
C LEU A 106 12.42 -1.68 2.65
N ASP A 107 12.00 -0.63 3.35
CA ASP A 107 11.30 0.48 2.72
C ASP A 107 12.20 1.36 1.86
N VAL A 108 13.50 1.42 2.14
CA VAL A 108 14.50 2.08 1.30
C VAL A 108 14.66 1.32 -0.01
N PHE A 109 14.81 0.00 0.06
CA PHE A 109 14.87 -0.88 -1.12
C PHE A 109 13.63 -0.71 -2.02
N VAL A 110 12.43 -0.75 -1.42
CA VAL A 110 11.17 -0.63 -2.15
C VAL A 110 11.00 0.75 -2.78
N GLN A 111 11.40 1.84 -2.10
CA GLN A 111 11.36 3.18 -2.67
C GLN A 111 12.31 3.32 -3.85
N ARG A 112 13.55 2.83 -3.71
CA ARG A 112 14.54 2.86 -4.79
C ARG A 112 14.04 2.07 -5.99
N THR A 113 13.43 0.90 -5.77
CA THR A 113 12.82 0.08 -6.83
C THR A 113 11.92 0.90 -7.73
N TYR A 114 10.96 1.63 -7.16
CA TYR A 114 10.01 2.40 -7.96
C TYR A 114 10.57 3.73 -8.47
N ALA A 115 11.50 4.36 -7.74
CA ALA A 115 12.18 5.56 -8.22
C ALA A 115 13.04 5.29 -9.46
N LEU A 116 13.68 4.12 -9.53
CA LEU A 116 14.54 3.71 -10.66
C LEU A 116 13.77 3.64 -11.99
N LEU A 117 12.44 3.48 -11.98
CA LEU A 117 11.62 3.55 -13.20
C LEU A 117 11.73 4.91 -13.91
N ASP A 118 12.02 5.99 -13.18
CA ASP A 118 12.19 7.34 -13.76
C ASP A 118 13.41 7.42 -14.68
N GLU A 119 14.38 6.49 -14.56
CA GLU A 119 15.57 6.39 -15.43
C GLU A 119 15.29 5.68 -16.76
N TYR A 120 14.11 5.07 -16.94
CA TYR A 120 13.69 4.38 -18.17
C TYR A 120 12.46 5.02 -18.83
N PRO A 121 12.46 6.34 -19.08
CA PRO A 121 11.24 7.09 -19.33
C PRO A 121 10.66 6.91 -20.75
N GLU A 122 11.40 6.24 -21.64
CA GLU A 122 10.93 5.78 -22.97
C GLU A 122 10.77 4.24 -23.03
N GLY A 123 11.41 3.51 -22.11
CA GLY A 123 11.42 2.05 -22.09
C GLY A 123 10.32 1.43 -21.25
N VAL A 124 9.87 2.12 -20.20
CA VAL A 124 8.72 1.71 -19.38
C VAL A 124 7.76 2.88 -19.28
N VAL A 125 6.77 2.88 -20.17
CA VAL A 125 5.81 3.98 -20.29
C VAL A 125 4.46 3.56 -19.75
N THR A 126 3.86 4.42 -18.93
CA THR A 126 2.46 4.31 -18.52
C THR A 126 1.68 5.57 -18.89
N TYR A 127 0.35 5.45 -18.99
CA TYR A 127 -0.57 6.57 -19.16
C TYR A 127 -1.88 6.26 -18.44
N PRO A 128 -2.49 7.22 -17.68
CA PRO A 128 -2.31 8.68 -17.72
C PRO A 128 -1.29 9.29 -16.74
N GLY A 129 -0.39 8.51 -16.16
CA GLY A 129 0.65 9.01 -15.26
C GLY A 129 1.99 8.29 -15.46
N PRO A 130 3.08 8.75 -14.82
CA PRO A 130 4.40 8.14 -14.94
C PRO A 130 4.46 6.74 -14.31
N ALA A 131 5.41 5.93 -14.75
CA ALA A 131 5.51 4.52 -14.35
C ALA A 131 5.70 4.37 -12.84
N ARG A 132 6.50 5.23 -12.22
CA ARG A 132 6.68 5.30 -10.77
C ARG A 132 5.36 5.42 -10.01
N ASP A 133 4.48 6.31 -10.45
CA ASP A 133 3.21 6.56 -9.76
C ASP A 133 2.17 5.49 -10.07
N ILE A 134 2.16 4.96 -11.29
CA ILE A 134 1.17 3.98 -11.76
C ILE A 134 1.50 2.55 -11.30
N LEU A 135 2.78 2.17 -11.35
CA LEU A 135 3.26 0.82 -11.01
C LEU A 135 3.79 0.73 -9.57
N GLY A 136 4.07 1.87 -8.94
CA GLY A 136 4.54 1.97 -7.57
C GLY A 136 3.50 1.63 -6.50
N LEU A 137 3.92 1.73 -5.25
CA LEU A 137 3.03 1.60 -4.09
C LEU A 137 2.03 2.77 -4.05
N GLN A 138 0.82 2.52 -4.53
CA GLN A 138 -0.28 3.48 -4.46
C GLN A 138 -1.04 3.31 -3.15
N TRP A 139 -0.57 3.93 -2.07
CA TRP A 139 -1.32 3.96 -0.82
C TRP A 139 -2.40 5.05 -0.76
N ARG A 140 -3.51 4.77 -0.06
CA ARG A 140 -4.70 5.63 0.03
C ARG A 140 -4.67 6.57 1.25
N THR A 141 -3.51 6.78 1.86
CA THR A 141 -3.40 7.53 3.12
C THR A 141 -3.47 9.04 2.93
N GLY A 142 -3.24 9.54 1.71
CA GLY A 142 -3.18 10.98 1.42
C GLY A 142 -1.98 11.69 2.05
N ALA A 143 -0.99 10.93 2.55
CA ALA A 143 0.23 11.44 3.17
C ALA A 143 1.47 10.93 2.42
N SER A 144 2.52 11.75 2.39
CA SER A 144 3.85 11.30 1.95
C SER A 144 4.48 10.37 2.97
N LEU A 145 5.51 9.63 2.56
CA LEU A 145 6.25 8.77 3.50
C LEU A 145 6.86 9.58 4.63
N ASP A 146 7.46 10.72 4.32
CA ASP A 146 8.01 11.63 5.32
C ASP A 146 6.96 12.10 6.32
N ALA A 147 5.74 12.39 5.86
CA ALA A 147 4.64 12.77 6.73
C ALA A 147 4.21 11.60 7.65
N VAL A 148 4.19 10.37 7.14
CA VAL A 148 3.89 9.17 7.96
C VAL A 148 5.01 8.91 8.97
N ASN A 149 6.27 8.99 8.56
CA ASN A 149 7.42 8.82 9.46
C ASN A 149 7.45 9.90 10.55
N ALA A 150 7.16 11.17 10.19
CA ALA A 150 7.06 12.27 11.14
C ALA A 150 5.90 12.05 12.14
N ALA A 151 4.74 11.60 11.65
CA ALA A 151 3.61 11.26 12.51
C ALA A 151 3.92 10.10 13.46
N ALA A 152 4.61 9.05 12.98
CA ALA A 152 5.04 7.94 13.82
C ALA A 152 5.97 8.42 14.95
N ARG A 153 6.99 9.23 14.64
CA ARG A 153 7.90 9.80 15.65
C ARG A 153 7.19 10.71 16.65
N ALA A 154 6.15 11.42 16.23
CA ALA A 154 5.39 12.33 17.09
C ALA A 154 4.38 11.61 17.99
N LEU A 155 3.85 10.47 17.57
CA LEU A 155 2.71 9.81 18.21
C LEU A 155 3.05 8.48 18.88
N VAL A 156 4.16 7.85 18.51
CA VAL A 156 4.54 6.51 18.96
C VAL A 156 5.79 6.65 19.83
N ALA A 157 5.76 6.03 21.01
CA ALA A 157 6.94 5.99 21.87
C ALA A 157 8.02 5.07 21.25
N PRO A 158 9.31 5.37 21.38
CA PRO A 158 10.36 4.44 20.96
C PRO A 158 10.24 3.11 21.71
N GLY A 159 10.58 2.01 21.05
CA GLY A 159 10.58 0.67 21.65
C GLY A 159 9.18 0.17 22.05
N SER A 160 8.14 0.54 21.30
CA SER A 160 6.75 0.29 21.67
C SER A 160 5.89 -0.22 20.51
N THR A 161 4.66 -0.62 20.82
CA THR A 161 3.71 -1.25 19.90
C THR A 161 2.57 -0.30 19.55
N VAL A 162 2.18 -0.32 18.28
CA VAL A 162 0.99 0.34 17.75
C VAL A 162 -0.06 -0.71 17.41
N VAL A 163 -1.32 -0.46 17.80
CA VAL A 163 -2.48 -1.28 17.42
C VAL A 163 -3.42 -0.43 16.57
N LEU A 164 -3.66 -0.84 15.33
CA LEU A 164 -4.62 -0.23 14.41
C LEU A 164 -5.72 -1.24 14.10
N GLY A 165 -6.98 -0.79 14.12
CA GLY A 165 -8.12 -1.65 13.85
C GLY A 165 -9.21 -0.96 13.02
N VAL A 166 -9.90 -1.77 12.22
CA VAL A 166 -11.09 -1.36 11.47
C VAL A 166 -12.20 -2.33 11.78
N HIS A 167 -13.36 -1.80 12.17
CA HIS A 167 -14.54 -2.58 12.52
C HIS A 167 -15.56 -2.56 11.40
N ASP A 168 -16.17 -3.72 11.16
CA ASP A 168 -17.33 -3.87 10.27
C ASP A 168 -18.31 -4.86 10.89
N SER A 169 -19.60 -4.56 10.80
CA SER A 169 -20.69 -5.46 11.19
C SER A 169 -20.54 -6.09 12.59
N GLY A 170 -20.04 -5.31 13.56
CA GLY A 170 -19.88 -5.76 14.95
C GLY A 170 -18.66 -6.63 15.22
N SER A 171 -17.64 -6.62 14.36
CA SER A 171 -16.38 -7.36 14.55
C SER A 171 -15.18 -6.55 14.07
N LEU A 172 -13.97 -6.91 14.52
CA LEU A 172 -12.72 -6.42 13.93
C LEU A 172 -12.54 -7.03 12.55
N TRP A 173 -12.71 -6.21 11.52
CA TRP A 173 -12.67 -6.59 10.11
C TRP A 173 -11.25 -6.58 9.54
N ALA A 174 -10.41 -5.67 10.02
CA ALA A 174 -8.99 -5.60 9.69
C ALA A 174 -8.21 -5.06 10.89
N SER A 175 -6.96 -5.48 11.02
CA SER A 175 -6.05 -4.91 12.00
C SER A 175 -4.61 -4.91 11.52
N LEU A 176 -3.80 -4.08 12.16
CA LEU A 176 -2.35 -4.09 12.08
C LEU A 176 -1.81 -3.86 13.48
N VAL A 177 -0.93 -4.76 13.93
CA VAL A 177 -0.13 -4.58 15.14
C VAL A 177 1.32 -4.45 14.72
N LEU A 178 1.95 -3.34 15.08
CA LEU A 178 3.27 -2.95 14.62
C LEU A 178 4.18 -2.74 15.84
N ASP A 179 5.27 -3.49 15.92
CA ASP A 179 6.30 -3.22 16.93
C ASP A 179 7.37 -2.29 16.37
N PHE A 180 7.71 -1.26 17.13
CA PHE A 180 8.75 -0.30 16.81
C PHE A 180 9.96 -0.51 17.73
N ASP A 181 11.17 -0.41 17.19
CA ASP A 181 12.39 -0.30 17.98
C ASP A 181 12.61 1.14 18.52
N ASP A 182 13.75 1.37 19.16
CA ASP A 182 14.12 2.68 19.72
C ASP A 182 14.39 3.75 18.64
N GLU A 183 14.54 3.35 17.38
CA GLU A 183 14.75 4.23 16.23
C GLU A 183 13.47 4.44 15.39
N TRP A 184 12.32 3.96 15.87
CA TRP A 184 11.03 3.98 15.17
C TRP A 184 11.03 3.15 13.87
N LYS A 185 11.86 2.11 13.78
CA LYS A 185 11.75 1.09 12.73
C LYS A 185 10.77 0.02 13.15
N VAL A 186 9.89 -0.34 12.22
CA VAL A 186 8.97 -1.47 12.39
C VAL A 186 9.77 -2.76 12.33
N THR A 187 9.84 -3.47 13.45
CA THR A 187 10.56 -4.74 13.61
C THR A 187 9.64 -5.95 13.54
N SER A 188 8.35 -5.77 13.75
CA SER A 188 7.35 -6.83 13.63
C SER A 188 6.02 -6.29 13.11
N ILE A 189 5.35 -7.10 12.30
CA ILE A 189 4.00 -6.88 11.78
C ILE A 189 3.18 -8.13 12.04
N THR A 190 2.05 -7.97 12.71
CA THR A 190 1.06 -9.02 12.89
C THR A 190 -0.36 -8.45 12.83
N THR A 191 -1.36 -9.32 12.95
CA THR A 191 -2.77 -8.95 13.03
C THR A 191 -3.38 -9.57 14.28
N ALA A 192 -4.51 -9.06 14.77
CA ALA A 192 -5.25 -9.69 15.84
C ALA A 192 -5.76 -11.07 15.39
N ASP A 193 -5.26 -12.15 15.99
CA ASP A 193 -5.69 -13.51 15.69
C ASP A 193 -7.02 -13.82 16.40
N PRO A 194 -8.13 -14.08 15.67
CA PRO A 194 -9.43 -14.41 16.27
C PRO A 194 -9.43 -15.68 17.13
N SER A 195 -8.44 -16.57 16.96
CA SER A 195 -8.26 -17.76 17.80
C SER A 195 -7.62 -17.44 19.16
N LEU A 196 -6.97 -16.28 19.28
CA LEU A 196 -6.24 -15.86 20.49
C LEU A 196 -6.91 -14.69 21.22
N VAL A 197 -7.69 -13.88 20.50
CA VAL A 197 -8.42 -12.74 21.07
C VAL A 197 -9.82 -12.66 20.49
N ASP A 198 -10.83 -12.45 21.35
CA ASP A 198 -12.20 -12.22 20.88
C ASP A 198 -12.30 -10.87 20.15
N VAL A 199 -12.49 -10.94 18.83
CA VAL A 199 -12.60 -9.82 17.91
C VAL A 199 -14.03 -9.29 17.73
N THR A 200 -15.03 -9.89 18.41
CA THR A 200 -16.45 -9.55 18.23
C THR A 200 -16.92 -8.52 19.25
N GLY A 201 -17.73 -7.55 18.81
CA GLY A 201 -18.40 -6.57 19.65
C GLY A 201 -18.08 -5.13 19.29
N ALA A 202 -18.36 -4.24 20.25
CA ALA A 202 -18.16 -2.81 20.07
C ALA A 202 -16.67 -2.43 19.98
N ILE A 203 -16.39 -1.35 19.25
CA ILE A 203 -15.03 -0.87 18.91
C ILE A 203 -14.14 -0.74 20.15
N GLY A 204 -14.59 0.00 21.17
CA GLY A 204 -13.80 0.23 22.40
C GLY A 204 -13.46 -1.05 23.17
N PRO A 205 -14.44 -1.89 23.52
CA PRO A 205 -14.19 -3.18 24.18
C PRO A 205 -13.25 -4.11 23.40
N VAL A 206 -13.41 -4.22 22.08
CA VAL A 206 -12.52 -5.07 21.26
C VAL A 206 -11.10 -4.49 21.23
N LEU A 207 -10.94 -3.17 21.02
CA LEU A 207 -9.64 -2.51 21.07
C LEU A 207 -8.93 -2.77 22.40
N ASN A 208 -9.66 -2.70 23.53
CA ASN A 208 -9.10 -3.00 24.84
C ASN A 208 -8.60 -4.45 24.97
N ARG A 209 -9.31 -5.43 24.39
CA ARG A 209 -8.86 -6.82 24.40
C ARG A 209 -7.62 -7.04 23.55
N VAL A 210 -7.53 -6.41 22.38
CA VAL A 210 -6.33 -6.49 21.52
C VAL A 210 -5.12 -5.85 22.21
N VAL A 211 -5.30 -4.70 22.87
CA VAL A 211 -4.25 -4.06 23.66
C VAL A 211 -3.81 -4.97 24.82
N ALA A 212 -4.75 -5.48 25.61
CA ALA A 212 -4.44 -6.38 26.72
C ALA A 212 -3.74 -7.67 26.28
N TRP A 213 -4.11 -8.19 25.10
CA TRP A 213 -3.43 -9.33 24.49
C TRP A 213 -1.96 -9.02 24.19
N GLN A 214 -1.65 -7.85 23.61
CA GLN A 214 -0.26 -7.43 23.37
C GLN A 214 0.51 -7.19 24.67
N GLU A 215 -0.11 -6.51 25.64
CA GLU A 215 0.50 -6.28 26.96
C GLU A 215 0.79 -7.60 27.70
N SER A 216 -0.08 -8.62 27.55
CA SER A 216 0.15 -9.95 28.14
C SER A 216 1.38 -10.66 27.55
N ARG A 217 1.81 -10.27 26.35
CA ARG A 217 3.03 -10.75 25.67
C ARG A 217 4.27 -9.93 26.04
N GLY A 218 4.17 -9.06 27.04
CA GLY A 218 5.25 -8.20 27.52
C GLY A 218 5.50 -6.97 26.65
N LYS A 219 4.58 -6.65 25.72
CA LYS A 219 4.69 -5.48 24.85
C LYS A 219 4.18 -4.23 25.57
N LYS A 220 4.75 -3.08 25.22
CA LYS A 220 4.26 -1.77 25.67
C LYS A 220 3.48 -1.14 24.52
N VAL A 221 2.16 -1.04 24.63
CA VAL A 221 1.35 -0.34 23.61
C VAL A 221 1.36 1.15 23.92
N SER A 222 1.77 1.99 22.95
CA SER A 222 1.78 3.46 23.10
C SER A 222 0.80 4.19 22.18
N LEU A 223 0.12 3.45 21.32
CA LEU A 223 -0.90 3.99 20.44
C LEU A 223 -1.84 2.85 20.07
N ALA A 224 -3.12 3.02 20.39
CA ALA A 224 -4.16 2.12 19.93
C ALA A 224 -5.27 2.94 19.28
N LEU A 225 -5.68 2.59 18.07
CA LEU A 225 -6.73 3.29 17.34
C LEU A 225 -7.59 2.27 16.58
N SER A 226 -8.88 2.28 16.85
CA SER A 226 -9.87 1.56 16.03
C SER A 226 -10.97 2.49 15.56
N MET A 227 -11.52 2.24 14.38
CA MET A 227 -12.68 2.94 13.85
C MET A 227 -13.58 2.02 13.03
N ASP A 228 -14.83 2.41 12.79
CA ASP A 228 -15.66 1.70 11.82
C ASP A 228 -15.14 1.87 10.39
N ARG A 229 -15.52 0.96 9.50
CA ARG A 229 -15.04 0.92 8.12
C ARG A 229 -15.28 2.21 7.35
N THR A 230 -16.50 2.75 7.44
CA THR A 230 -16.85 4.02 6.77
C THR A 230 -16.01 5.18 7.32
N GLY A 231 -15.71 5.18 8.62
CA GLY A 231 -14.85 6.17 9.27
C GLY A 231 -13.39 6.03 8.87
N ALA A 232 -12.91 4.80 8.66
CA ALA A 232 -11.58 4.55 8.12
C ALA A 232 -11.44 5.09 6.69
N GLU A 233 -12.43 4.83 5.84
CA GLU A 233 -12.46 5.37 4.48
C GLU A 233 -12.50 6.92 4.47
N GLU A 234 -13.33 7.52 5.33
CA GLU A 234 -13.40 8.97 5.53
C GLU A 234 -12.05 9.55 5.99
N PHE A 235 -11.45 8.94 7.01
CA PHE A 235 -10.16 9.37 7.57
C PHE A 235 -9.03 9.25 6.56
N LEU A 236 -8.98 8.17 5.78
CA LEU A 236 -7.95 7.94 4.77
C LEU A 236 -8.07 8.93 3.61
N ALA A 237 -9.29 9.20 3.15
CA ALA A 237 -9.57 10.15 2.07
C ALA A 237 -9.32 11.62 2.47
N ALA A 238 -9.39 11.96 3.77
CA ALA A 238 -9.21 13.33 4.24
C ALA A 238 -7.78 13.85 4.02
N PRO A 239 -7.59 15.13 3.64
CA PRO A 239 -6.28 15.77 3.61
C PRO A 239 -5.58 15.69 4.97
N ALA A 240 -4.24 15.62 4.97
CA ALA A 240 -3.45 15.45 6.20
C ALA A 240 -3.80 16.47 7.31
N ALA A 241 -4.04 17.74 6.93
CA ALA A 241 -4.40 18.81 7.87
C ALA A 241 -5.78 18.61 8.54
N GLU A 242 -6.68 17.84 7.93
CA GLU A 242 -8.06 17.64 8.40
C GLU A 242 -8.23 16.34 9.20
N LYS A 243 -7.29 15.40 9.09
CA LYS A 243 -7.36 14.07 9.73
C LYS A 243 -7.63 14.12 11.23
N ALA A 244 -7.02 15.07 11.95
CA ALA A 244 -7.25 15.23 13.38
C ALA A 244 -8.71 15.63 13.70
N GLY A 245 -9.30 16.52 12.90
CA GLY A 245 -10.70 16.91 13.02
C GLY A 245 -11.65 15.77 12.70
N VAL A 246 -11.38 15.00 11.63
CA VAL A 246 -12.13 13.80 11.28
C VAL A 246 -12.12 12.80 12.42
N LEU A 247 -10.94 12.49 12.96
CA LEU A 247 -10.82 11.57 14.10
C LEU A 247 -11.60 12.05 15.33
N GLY A 248 -11.52 13.34 15.67
CA GLY A 248 -12.27 13.89 16.80
C GLY A 248 -13.78 13.70 16.65
N ARG A 249 -14.33 13.93 15.45
CA ARG A 249 -15.75 13.70 15.14
C ARG A 249 -16.13 12.22 15.25
N LEU A 250 -15.30 11.32 14.68
CA LEU A 250 -15.56 9.88 14.74
C LEU A 250 -15.57 9.36 16.18
N VAL A 251 -14.63 9.81 17.03
CA VAL A 251 -14.61 9.46 18.45
C VAL A 251 -15.86 9.97 19.17
N SER A 252 -16.25 11.23 18.92
CA SER A 252 -17.43 11.84 19.55
C SER A 252 -18.73 11.14 19.15
N ALA A 253 -18.78 10.56 17.95
CA ALA A 253 -19.89 9.77 17.45
C ALA A 253 -19.86 8.29 17.89
N GLY A 254 -18.85 7.85 18.66
CA GLY A 254 -18.68 6.44 19.03
C GLY A 254 -18.26 5.53 17.86
N ARG A 255 -17.86 6.12 16.73
CA ARG A 255 -17.41 5.46 15.49
C ARG A 255 -15.90 5.22 15.46
N ALA A 256 -15.19 5.71 16.47
CA ALA A 256 -13.77 5.43 16.71
C ALA A 256 -13.48 5.37 18.21
N ALA A 257 -12.43 4.64 18.58
CA ALA A 257 -11.86 4.60 19.92
C ALA A 257 -10.34 4.74 19.81
N ARG A 258 -9.73 5.46 20.75
CA ARG A 258 -8.27 5.60 20.83
C ARG A 258 -7.76 5.38 22.26
N ARG A 259 -6.54 4.89 22.39
CA ARG A 259 -5.76 4.89 23.63
C ARG A 259 -4.37 5.47 23.35
N PRO A 260 -3.85 6.32 24.25
CA PRO A 260 -2.42 6.62 24.28
C PRO A 260 -1.63 5.41 24.78
#